data_AF-A0A419DL89-F1
#
_entry.id   AF-A0A419DL89-F1
#
_cell.length_a   1.000
_cell.length_b   1.000
_cell.length_c   1.000
_cell.angle_alpha   90.00
_cell.angle_beta   90.00
_cell.angle_gamma   90.00
#
_symmetry.space_group_name_H-M   'P 1'
#
loop_
_entity.id
_entity.type
_entity.pdbx_description
1 polymer ?
#
loop_
_entity_poly.entity_id
_entity_poly.type
_entity_poly.pdbx_seq_one_letter_code
_entity_poly.pdbx_strand_id
1 'polypeptide(L)'
;MKKRHLSGTRPVPELRDQRTLESLLARHYAAQKKYDRRRREADSPRERELAGLLYEENRYAYLQAYRQLYGSSPFVEVTEDGR
;
A
#
# COMPACT_ATOMS: atom_id res chain seq x y z
N MET A 1 -30.37 10.46 -43.44
CA MET A 1 -28.91 10.29 -43.25
C MET A 1 -28.44 11.48 -42.41
N LYS A 2 -27.73 11.43 -41.28
CA LYS A 2 -26.68 10.53 -40.78
C LYS A 2 -26.94 10.14 -39.30
N LYS A 3 -26.28 9.05 -38.90
CA LYS A 3 -26.37 8.39 -37.59
C LYS A 3 -25.51 9.09 -36.51
N ARG A 4 -25.85 8.75 -35.26
CA ARG A 4 -25.27 9.02 -33.93
C ARG A 4 -23.73 8.89 -33.84
N HIS A 5 -23.13 9.48 -32.79
CA HIS A 5 -22.18 8.91 -31.83
C HIS A 5 -21.90 10.00 -30.76
N LEU A 6 -22.54 10.00 -29.58
CA LEU A 6 -22.13 9.33 -28.33
C LEU A 6 -20.62 9.22 -28.12
N SER A 7 -20.12 9.93 -27.11
CA SER A 7 -19.19 9.48 -26.05
C SER A 7 -18.28 10.65 -25.62
N GLY A 8 -18.83 11.58 -24.85
CA GLY A 8 -18.04 12.51 -24.04
C GLY A 8 -17.48 11.77 -22.83
N THR A 9 -16.67 10.74 -23.05
CA THR A 9 -15.91 10.07 -22.00
C THR A 9 -14.78 11.01 -21.64
N ARG A 10 -14.94 11.76 -20.55
CA ARG A 10 -13.79 12.41 -19.89
C ARG A 10 -12.72 11.31 -19.72
N PRO A 11 -11.44 11.57 -20.00
CA PRO A 11 -10.41 10.62 -19.65
C PRO A 11 -10.53 10.39 -18.14
N VAL A 12 -10.90 9.18 -17.75
CA VAL A 12 -10.70 8.70 -16.39
C VAL A 12 -9.21 8.91 -16.12
N PRO A 13 -8.77 9.40 -14.94
CA PRO A 13 -7.36 9.41 -14.58
C PRO A 13 -6.93 7.96 -14.28
N GLU A 14 -7.11 7.07 -15.24
CA GLU A 14 -6.54 5.73 -15.28
C GLU A 14 -5.06 5.92 -15.61
N LEU A 15 -4.19 5.43 -14.73
CA LEU A 15 -2.73 5.65 -14.68
C LEU A 15 -2.30 6.79 -13.74
N ARG A 16 -2.66 6.71 -12.45
CA ARG A 16 -1.60 6.95 -11.45
C ARG A 16 -0.52 5.93 -11.76
N ASP A 17 0.58 6.38 -12.37
CA ASP A 17 1.70 5.56 -12.87
C ASP A 17 1.90 4.32 -11.99
N GLN A 18 1.67 3.15 -12.58
CA GLN A 18 1.81 1.85 -11.90
C GLN A 18 3.15 1.77 -11.15
N ARG A 19 4.21 2.27 -11.78
CA ARG A 19 5.57 2.40 -11.24
C ARG A 19 5.66 3.27 -9.98
N THR A 20 4.83 4.32 -9.89
CA THR A 20 4.74 5.20 -8.73
C THR A 20 4.07 4.48 -7.55
N LEU A 21 3.02 3.69 -7.82
CA LEU A 21 2.36 2.85 -6.81
C LEU A 21 3.24 1.69 -6.33
N GLU A 22 3.96 1.03 -7.24
CA GLU A 22 4.96 0.00 -6.89
C GLU A 22 6.08 0.58 -6.01
N SER A 23 6.59 1.76 -6.37
CA SER A 23 7.59 2.46 -5.55
C SER A 23 7.03 2.89 -4.19
N LEU A 24 5.73 3.17 -4.11
CA LEU A 24 5.05 3.49 -2.84
C LEU A 24 4.92 2.23 -1.97
N LEU A 25 4.52 1.10 -2.56
CA LEU A 25 4.45 -0.20 -1.90
C LEU A 25 5.81 -0.61 -1.31
N ALA A 26 6.88 -0.52 -2.10
CA ALA A 26 8.23 -0.85 -1.62
C ALA A 26 8.66 0.02 -0.42
N ARG A 27 8.33 1.32 -0.45
CA ARG A 27 8.62 2.25 0.67
C ARG A 27 7.86 1.89 1.93
N HIS A 28 6.57 1.56 1.81
CA HIS A 28 5.77 1.10 2.94
C HIS A 28 6.30 -0.22 3.49
N TYR A 29 6.56 -1.22 2.64
CA TYR A 29 7.11 -2.50 3.07
C TYR A 29 8.44 -2.34 3.83
N ALA A 30 9.36 -1.50 3.32
CA ALA A 30 10.60 -1.19 4.03
C ALA A 30 10.36 -0.49 5.38
N ALA A 31 9.38 0.41 5.46
CA ALA A 31 8.99 1.06 6.70
C ALA A 31 8.38 0.07 7.71
N GLN A 32 7.53 -0.86 7.28
CA GLN A 32 6.99 -1.93 8.13
C GLN A 32 8.12 -2.77 8.74
N LYS A 33 9.10 -3.21 7.94
CA LYS A 33 10.28 -3.93 8.45
C LYS A 33 11.07 -3.10 9.47
N LYS A 34 11.25 -1.81 9.21
CA LYS A 34 11.92 -0.89 10.13
C LYS A 34 11.17 -0.77 11.46
N TYR A 35 9.84 -0.63 11.43
CA TYR A 35 9.03 -0.48 12.64
C TYR A 35 8.92 -1.79 13.42
N ASP A 36 8.77 -2.93 12.75
CA ASP A 36 8.78 -4.23 13.44
C ASP A 36 10.13 -4.50 14.10
N ARG A 37 11.24 -4.20 13.41
CA ARG A 37 12.58 -4.25 14.02
C ARG A 37 12.68 -3.35 15.25
N ARG A 38 12.27 -2.08 15.15
CA ARG A 38 12.26 -1.15 16.30
C ARG A 38 11.39 -1.65 17.45
N ARG A 39 10.26 -2.29 17.17
CA ARG A 39 9.39 -2.87 18.20
C ARG A 39 10.07 -4.02 18.95
N ARG A 40 10.97 -4.76 18.29
CA ARG A 40 11.77 -5.85 18.91
C ARG A 40 13.00 -5.33 19.65
N GLU A 41 13.62 -4.26 19.17
CA GLU A 41 14.87 -3.68 19.70
C GLU A 41 14.65 -2.56 20.73
N ALA A 42 13.41 -2.08 20.93
CA ALA A 42 13.12 -0.99 21.85
C ALA A 42 13.20 -1.45 23.32
N ASP A 43 14.05 -0.77 24.09
CA ASP A 43 14.20 -0.99 25.53
C ASP A 43 13.09 -0.32 26.37
N SER A 44 12.43 0.69 25.80
CA SER A 44 11.34 1.43 26.45
C SER A 44 9.96 0.93 26.01
N PRO A 45 9.03 0.66 26.95
CA PRO A 45 7.64 0.30 26.62
C PRO A 45 6.94 1.34 25.73
N ARG A 46 7.22 2.62 25.95
CA ARG A 46 6.64 3.73 25.17
C ARG A 46 7.15 3.73 23.74
N GLU A 47 8.43 3.46 23.53
CA GLU A 47 9.02 3.40 22.18
C GLU A 47 8.52 2.18 21.42
N ARG A 48 8.36 1.05 22.12
CA ARG A 48 7.76 -0.16 21.57
C ARG A 48 6.32 0.06 21.13
N GLU A 49 5.52 0.75 21.95
CA GLU A 49 4.14 1.11 21.62
C GLU A 49 4.09 2.04 20.40
N LEU A 50 4.92 3.09 20.38
CA LEU A 50 5.01 4.01 19.25
C LEU A 50 5.40 3.27 17.96
N ALA A 51 6.37 2.35 18.02
CA ALA A 51 6.75 1.53 16.86
C ALA A 51 5.60 0.64 16.39
N GLY A 52 4.78 0.11 17.31
CA GLY A 52 3.56 -0.65 16.99
C GLY A 52 2.51 0.20 16.26
N LEU A 53 2.24 1.40 16.76
CA LEU A 53 1.29 2.33 16.12
C LEU A 53 1.74 2.71 14.70
N LEU A 54 3.03 3.04 14.54
CA LEU A 54 3.61 3.36 13.23
C LEU A 54 3.59 2.17 12.26
N TYR A 55 3.75 0.94 12.77
CA TYR A 55 3.62 -0.27 11.98
C TYR A 55 2.20 -0.43 11.43
N GLU A 56 1.18 -0.33 12.29
CA GLU A 56 -0.22 -0.49 11.87
C GLU A 56 -0.67 0.62 10.92
N GLU A 57 -0.32 1.88 11.19
CA GLU A 57 -0.61 3.00 10.29
C GLU A 57 0.00 2.75 8.90
N ASN A 58 1.26 2.32 8.86
CA ASN A 58 1.94 2.01 7.61
C ASN A 58 1.31 0.81 6.89
N ARG A 59 0.87 -0.21 7.64
CA ARG A 59 0.16 -1.38 7.12
C ARG A 59 -1.14 -0.98 6.40
N TYR A 60 -1.93 -0.08 6.98
CA TYR A 60 -3.12 0.43 6.31
C TYR A 60 -2.80 1.20 5.03
N ALA A 61 -1.76 2.05 5.04
CA ALA A 61 -1.33 2.77 3.85
C ALA A 61 -0.83 1.82 2.74
N TYR A 62 -0.07 0.78 3.11
CA TYR A 62 0.36 -0.28 2.20
C TYR A 62 -0.84 -0.99 1.55
N LEU A 63 -1.82 -1.39 2.35
CA LEU A 63 -3.05 -2.04 1.87
C LEU A 63 -3.83 -1.14 0.90
N GLN A 64 -3.92 0.16 1.18
CA GLN A 64 -4.57 1.11 0.28
C GLN A 64 -3.82 1.27 -1.04
N ALA A 65 -2.49 1.35 -1.01
CA ALA A 65 -1.66 1.38 -2.22
C ALA A 65 -1.78 0.07 -3.02
N TYR A 66 -1.85 -1.07 -2.33
CA TYR A 66 -1.99 -2.40 -2.93
C TYR A 66 -3.32 -2.53 -3.65
N ARG A 67 -4.42 -2.11 -2.99
CA ARG A 67 -5.76 -2.08 -3.59
C ARG A 67 -5.85 -1.15 -4.80
N GLN A 68 -5.15 -0.01 -4.77
CA GLN A 68 -5.06 0.88 -5.94
C GLN A 68 -4.33 0.23 -7.11
N LEU A 69 -3.31 -0.59 -6.84
CA LEU A 69 -2.47 -1.20 -7.86
C LEU A 69 -3.07 -2.49 -8.44
N TYR A 70 -3.58 -3.37 -7.59
CA TYR A 70 -4.04 -4.71 -7.96
C TYR A 70 -5.58 -4.89 -7.87
N GLY A 71 -6.30 -3.82 -7.54
CA GLY A 71 -7.76 -3.85 -7.35
C GLY A 71 -8.18 -4.62 -6.09
N SER A 72 -9.41 -5.16 -6.11
CA SER A 72 -9.98 -5.94 -5.00
C SER A 72 -9.38 -7.35 -4.86
N SER A 73 -8.25 -7.63 -5.50
CA SER A 73 -7.55 -8.90 -5.36
C SER A 73 -7.19 -9.11 -3.88
N PRO A 74 -7.44 -10.31 -3.30
CA PRO A 74 -7.12 -10.56 -1.91
C PRO A 74 -5.66 -10.22 -1.68
N PHE A 75 -5.43 -9.34 -0.71
CA PHE A 75 -4.09 -9.02 -0.26
C PHE A 75 -3.51 -10.27 0.39
N VAL A 76 -2.49 -10.86 -0.25
CA VAL A 76 -1.72 -11.95 0.34
C VAL A 76 -0.51 -11.32 1.00
N GLU A 77 -0.54 -11.25 2.33
CA GLU A 77 0.62 -10.86 3.13
C GLU A 77 1.64 -12.00 3.03
N VAL A 78 2.52 -11.95 2.03
CA VAL A 78 3.60 -12.95 1.90
C VAL A 78 4.59 -12.68 3.02
N THR A 79 4.42 -13.39 4.13
CA THR A 79 5.41 -13.48 5.20
C THR A 79 6.66 -14.20 4.66
N GLU A 80 7.82 -14.03 5.31
CA GLU A 80 9.07 -14.71 4.90
C GLU A 80 8.95 -16.25 4.84
N ASP A 81 7.91 -16.82 5.45
CA ASP A 81 7.55 -18.23 5.39
C ASP A 81 6.74 -18.65 4.13
N GLY A 82 6.43 -17.72 3.23
CA GLY A 82 5.77 -18.00 1.95
C GLY A 82 4.36 -18.60 2.07
N ARG A 83 3.71 -18.45 3.22
CA ARG A 83 2.34 -18.91 3.50
C ARG A 83 1.35 -17.76 3.52
#